data_AF-A0A0G1MQA1-F1
#
_entry.id   AF-A0A0G1MQA1-F1
#
_cell.length_a   1.000
_cell.length_b   1.000
_cell.length_c   1.000
_cell.angle_alpha   90.00
_cell.angle_beta   90.00
_cell.angle_gamma   90.00
#
_symmetry.space_group_name_H-M   'P 1'
#
loop_
_entity.id
_entity.type
_entity.pdbx_description
1 polymer ?
#
loop_
_entity_poly.entity_id
_entity_poly.type
_entity_poly.pdbx_seq_one_letter_code
_entity_poly.pdbx_strand_id
1 'polypeptide(L)'
;MGLPYKTKLISDFYGKDYKDLLFEWYVDNQLSAAEISGKIKKDMDLGVSLRFLQSSIKGFGFIRSYSQAFRLAIRKGRKDYTHLAKPIKANDMRKGISLALRYQLLSSREAHCVLCGATAQDDQLVVDHIIPVVRGGTNDISNLRVLCRACNHGKMIYENEK
;
A
#
# COMPACT_ATOMS: atom_id res chain seq x y z
N MET A 1 -6.20 31.36 33.73
CA MET A 1 -4.72 31.29 33.58
C MET A 1 -4.39 31.52 32.13
N GLY A 2 -3.60 32.55 31.80
CA GLY A 2 -3.22 32.84 30.43
C GLY A 2 -2.42 31.70 29.81
N LEU A 3 -2.68 31.41 28.54
CA LEU A 3 -1.88 30.49 27.75
C LEU A 3 -0.42 31.01 27.68
N PRO A 4 0.61 30.14 27.87
CA PRO A 4 2.01 30.57 27.84
C PRO A 4 2.33 31.37 26.57
N TYR A 5 3.14 32.43 26.65
CA TYR A 5 3.49 33.31 25.51
C TYR A 5 3.81 32.55 24.22
N LYS A 6 4.55 31.44 24.33
CA LYS A 6 4.91 30.58 23.20
C LYS A 6 3.71 29.94 22.50
N THR A 7 2.67 29.51 23.22
CA THR A 7 1.49 28.91 22.57
C THR A 7 0.73 29.95 21.75
N LYS A 8 0.68 31.19 22.23
CA LYS A 8 0.04 32.29 21.50
C LYS A 8 0.79 32.59 20.19
N LEU A 9 2.12 32.71 20.24
CA LEU A 9 2.93 32.88 19.04
C LEU A 9 2.71 31.77 18.01
N ILE A 10 2.64 30.52 18.47
CA ILE A 10 2.39 29.36 17.60
C ILE A 10 0.99 29.49 16.98
N SER A 11 -0.03 29.77 17.79
CA SER A 11 -1.40 29.94 17.28
C SER A 11 -1.49 31.05 16.22
N ASP A 12 -0.88 32.19 16.50
CA ASP A 12 -0.91 33.36 15.62
C ASP A 12 -0.20 33.09 14.29
N PHE A 13 0.95 32.39 14.30
CA PHE A 13 1.70 32.05 13.09
C PHE A 13 0.96 31.07 12.18
N TYR A 14 0.33 30.04 12.75
CA TYR A 14 -0.39 29.03 11.98
C TYR A 14 -1.87 29.38 11.74
N GLY A 15 -2.36 30.49 12.31
CA GLY A 15 -3.75 30.92 12.19
C GLY A 15 -4.77 29.94 12.77
N LYS A 16 -4.36 29.13 13.76
CA LYS A 16 -5.17 28.04 14.33
C LYS A 16 -4.89 27.91 15.82
N ASP A 17 -5.86 27.47 16.61
CA ASP A 17 -5.63 27.28 18.04
C ASP A 17 -4.52 26.25 18.31
N TYR A 18 -3.68 26.51 19.31
CA TYR A 18 -2.55 25.65 19.66
C TYR A 18 -2.98 24.23 20.04
N LYS A 19 -4.14 24.07 20.70
CA LYS A 19 -4.69 22.75 21.03
C LYS A 19 -5.02 21.97 19.76
N ASP A 20 -5.66 22.62 18.78
CA ASP A 20 -6.06 21.99 17.53
C ASP A 20 -4.85 21.64 16.66
N LEU A 21 -3.86 22.53 16.59
CA LEU A 21 -2.58 22.24 15.94
C LEU A 21 -1.90 21.03 16.57
N LEU A 22 -1.85 20.99 17.91
CA LEU A 22 -1.19 19.91 18.63
C LEU A 22 -1.96 18.59 18.47
N PHE A 23 -3.29 18.62 18.41
CA PHE A 23 -4.12 17.46 18.10
C PHE A 23 -3.82 16.93 16.69
N GLU A 24 -3.90 17.80 15.68
CA GLU A 24 -3.64 17.46 14.29
C GLU A 24 -2.23 16.87 14.12
N TRP A 25 -1.21 17.50 14.70
CA TRP A 25 0.16 17.03 14.57
C TRP A 25 0.40 15.72 15.33
N TYR A 26 -0.09 15.60 16.56
CA TYR A 26 0.24 14.46 17.42
C TYR A 26 -0.64 13.23 17.15
N VAL A 27 -1.95 13.45 16.96
CA VAL A 27 -2.99 12.43 16.84
C VAL A 27 -3.29 12.12 15.38
N ASP A 28 -3.53 13.12 14.53
CA ASP A 28 -3.89 12.82 13.13
C ASP A 28 -2.64 12.44 12.32
N ASN A 29 -1.60 13.25 12.41
CA ASN A 29 -0.37 13.11 11.63
C ASN A 29 0.69 12.23 12.32
N GLN A 30 0.41 11.73 13.52
CA GLN A 30 1.27 10.80 14.25
C GLN A 30 2.71 11.31 14.43
N LEU A 31 2.90 12.63 14.59
CA LEU A 31 4.20 13.22 14.89
C LEU A 31 4.55 13.02 16.38
N SER A 32 5.79 12.58 16.63
CA SER A 32 6.36 12.58 17.97
C SER A 32 6.58 14.02 18.46
N ALA A 33 6.65 14.21 19.78
CA ALA A 33 6.94 15.53 20.36
C ALA A 33 8.26 16.13 19.84
N ALA A 34 9.25 15.29 19.50
CA ALA A 34 10.49 15.73 18.90
C ALA A 34 10.33 16.23 17.46
N GLU A 35 9.49 15.56 16.66
CA GLU A 35 9.16 16.02 15.31
C GLU A 35 8.37 17.32 15.34
N ILE A 36 7.45 17.49 16.30
CA ILE A 36 6.70 18.74 16.49
C ILE A 36 7.64 19.88 16.91
N SER A 37 8.54 19.63 17.86
CA SER A 37 9.57 20.60 18.27
C SER A 37 10.45 21.01 17.08
N GLY A 38 10.93 20.05 16.30
CA GLY A 38 11.72 20.29 15.10
C GLY A 38 10.94 21.06 14.02
N LYS A 39 9.66 20.76 13.83
CA LYS A 39 8.77 21.49 12.92
C LYS A 39 8.63 22.95 13.33
N ILE A 40 8.33 23.23 14.60
CA ILE A 40 8.19 24.61 15.10
C ILE A 40 9.53 25.36 14.96
N LYS A 41 10.65 24.71 15.28
CA LYS A 41 11.98 25.31 15.11
C LYS A 41 12.29 25.60 13.64
N LYS A 42 11.92 24.72 12.72
CA LYS A 42 12.12 24.92 11.28
C LYS A 42 11.26 26.06 10.73
N ASP A 43 10.00 26.11 11.12
CA ASP A 43 9.03 27.00 10.48
C ASP A 43 9.06 28.42 11.08
N MET A 44 9.39 28.57 12.37
CA MET A 44 9.33 29.85 13.10
C MET A 44 10.66 30.29 13.73
N ASP A 45 11.73 29.49 13.58
CA ASP A 45 12.97 29.62 14.36
C ASP A 45 12.78 29.55 15.90
N LEU A 46 11.60 29.13 16.36
CA LEU A 46 11.23 29.14 17.77
C LEU A 46 11.63 27.83 18.48
N GLY A 47 12.44 27.95 19.52
CA GLY A 47 12.83 26.82 20.37
C GLY A 47 11.72 26.39 21.34
N VAL A 48 11.18 25.19 21.15
CA VAL A 48 10.19 24.57 22.05
C VAL A 48 10.75 23.27 22.62
N SER A 49 10.80 23.15 23.95
CA SER A 49 11.36 21.96 24.60
C SER A 49 10.42 20.75 24.49
N LEU A 50 11.00 19.55 24.47
CA LEU A 50 10.24 18.30 24.47
C LEU A 50 9.30 18.20 25.69
N ARG A 51 9.79 18.61 26.87
CA ARG A 51 9.03 18.58 28.11
C ARG A 51 7.80 19.49 28.04
N PHE A 52 7.92 20.66 27.42
CA PHE A 52 6.80 21.57 27.20
C PHE A 52 5.71 20.91 26.36
N LEU A 53 6.06 20.36 25.20
CA LEU A 53 5.10 19.67 24.32
C LEU A 53 4.48 18.47 25.00
N GLN A 54 5.27 17.63 25.67
CA GLN A 54 4.77 16.46 26.41
C GLN A 54 3.79 16.87 27.51
N SER A 55 4.08 17.96 28.23
CA SER A 55 3.17 18.51 29.23
C SER A 55 1.88 19.04 28.62
N SER A 56 1.93 19.72 27.46
CA SER A 56 0.74 20.17 26.74
C SER A 56 -0.11 18.99 26.26
N ILE A 57 0.51 18.01 25.61
CA ILE A 57 -0.16 16.78 25.12
C ILE A 57 -0.88 16.08 26.28
N LYS A 58 -0.19 15.89 27.41
CA LYS A 58 -0.77 15.29 28.62
C LYS A 58 -1.89 16.15 29.18
N GLY A 59 -1.70 17.47 29.25
CA GLY A 59 -2.68 18.42 29.78
C GLY A 59 -3.97 18.47 28.98
N PHE A 60 -3.90 18.30 27.65
CA PHE A 60 -5.08 18.21 26.79
C PHE A 60 -5.69 16.80 26.70
N GLY A 61 -5.10 15.80 27.34
CA GLY A 61 -5.59 14.41 27.32
C GLY A 61 -5.39 13.70 25.98
N PHE A 62 -4.40 14.12 25.19
CA PHE A 62 -4.14 13.51 23.88
C PHE A 62 -3.40 12.18 24.04
N ILE A 63 -4.09 11.10 23.73
CA ILE A 63 -3.60 9.72 23.87
C ILE A 63 -3.51 9.08 22.48
N ARG A 64 -2.42 8.35 22.24
CA ARG A 64 -2.33 7.46 21.07
C ARG A 64 -3.04 6.14 21.35
N SER A 65 -3.75 5.61 20.37
CA SER A 65 -4.17 4.21 20.42
C SER A 65 -2.95 3.28 20.45
N TYR A 66 -3.16 2.05 20.92
CA TYR A 66 -2.12 1.02 20.90
C TYR A 66 -1.47 0.87 19.51
N SER A 67 -2.30 0.81 18.47
CA SER A 67 -1.85 0.68 17.07
C SER A 67 -1.02 1.90 16.62
N GLN A 68 -1.41 3.10 17.00
CA GLN A 68 -0.68 4.33 16.68
C GLN A 68 0.69 4.36 17.37
N ALA A 69 0.75 4.05 18.67
CA ALA A 69 1.99 3.96 19.42
C ALA A 69 2.92 2.87 18.87
N PHE A 70 2.37 1.71 18.51
CA PHE A 70 3.11 0.60 17.91
C PHE A 70 3.73 0.98 16.56
N ARG A 71 2.94 1.57 15.64
CA ARG A 71 3.45 2.03 14.33
C ARG A 71 4.54 3.08 14.48
N LEU A 72 4.38 4.02 15.43
CA LEU A 72 5.40 5.01 15.71
C LEU A 72 6.72 4.38 16.18
N ALA A 73 6.64 3.34 17.03
CA ALA A 73 7.83 2.64 17.52
C ALA A 73 8.59 1.94 16.38
N ILE A 74 7.87 1.30 15.45
CA ILE A 74 8.45 0.72 14.24
C ILE A 74 9.09 1.80 13.37
N ARG A 75 8.35 2.88 13.06
CA ARG A 75 8.85 4.00 12.23
C ARG A 75 10.13 4.62 12.80
N LYS A 76 10.23 4.71 14.13
CA LYS A 76 11.42 5.25 14.82
C LYS A 76 12.53 4.23 15.02
N GLY A 77 12.41 3.02 14.47
CA GLY A 77 13.41 1.95 14.59
C GLY A 77 13.60 1.43 16.02
N ARG A 78 12.67 1.71 16.93
CA ARG A 78 12.71 1.20 18.32
C ARG A 78 12.27 -0.25 18.42
N LYS A 79 11.53 -0.71 17.41
CA LYS A 79 11.07 -2.09 17.24
C LYS A 79 11.34 -2.47 15.81
N ASP A 80 11.98 -3.62 15.63
CA ASP A 80 12.20 -4.24 14.34
C ASP A 80 11.60 -5.65 14.36
N TYR A 81 10.80 -5.93 13.34
CA TYR A 81 10.13 -7.21 13.12
C TYR A 81 10.41 -7.77 11.72
N THR A 82 11.35 -7.16 10.99
CA THR A 82 11.74 -7.62 9.64
C THR A 82 12.18 -9.08 9.66
N HIS A 83 12.84 -9.52 10.73
CA HIS A 83 13.23 -10.92 10.96
C HIS A 83 12.05 -11.91 11.10
N LEU A 84 10.86 -11.44 11.46
CA LEU A 84 9.63 -12.26 11.51
C LEU A 84 8.81 -12.14 10.22
N ALA A 85 9.19 -11.27 9.28
CA ALA A 85 8.50 -11.15 8.01
C ALA A 85 8.64 -12.48 7.25
N LYS A 86 7.51 -13.14 7.01
CA LYS A 86 7.51 -14.35 6.18
C LYS A 86 7.92 -13.96 4.76
N PRO A 87 8.82 -14.70 4.10
CA PRO A 87 9.12 -14.44 2.70
C PRO A 87 7.82 -14.59 1.90
N ILE A 88 7.55 -13.62 1.02
CA ILE A 88 6.43 -13.72 0.08
C ILE A 88 6.72 -14.96 -0.78
N LYS A 89 5.82 -15.94 -0.81
CA LYS A 89 6.05 -17.15 -1.63
C LYS A 89 6.07 -16.73 -3.10
N ALA A 90 6.86 -17.39 -3.94
CA ALA A 90 6.89 -17.09 -5.38
C ALA A 90 5.49 -17.16 -6.05
N ASN A 91 4.61 -18.06 -5.56
CA ASN A 91 3.21 -18.11 -5.98
C ASN A 91 2.40 -16.87 -5.58
N ASP A 92 2.70 -16.24 -4.44
CA ASP A 92 2.03 -15.03 -3.96
C ASP A 92 2.52 -13.78 -4.73
N MET A 93 3.74 -13.83 -5.29
CA MET A 93 4.27 -12.79 -6.18
C MET A 93 3.72 -12.88 -7.61
N ARG A 94 3.20 -14.04 -8.02
CA ARG A 94 2.58 -14.21 -9.34
C ARG A 94 1.29 -13.42 -9.37
N LYS A 95 1.30 -12.29 -10.07
CA LYS A 95 0.06 -11.56 -10.40
C LYS A 95 -0.75 -12.41 -11.37
N GLY A 96 -1.83 -13.02 -10.89
CA GLY A 96 -2.82 -13.64 -11.75
C GLY A 96 -3.42 -12.65 -12.75
N ILE A 97 -4.02 -13.16 -13.82
CA ILE A 97 -4.79 -12.35 -14.76
C ILE A 97 -5.99 -11.78 -14.00
N SER A 98 -6.20 -10.46 -14.05
CA SER A 98 -7.32 -9.82 -13.35
C SER A 98 -8.66 -10.27 -13.95
N LEU A 99 -9.72 -10.30 -13.14
CA LEU A 99 -11.05 -10.68 -13.61
C LEU A 99 -11.56 -9.74 -14.73
N ALA A 100 -11.24 -8.45 -14.65
CA ALA A 100 -11.59 -7.47 -15.69
C ALA A 100 -10.89 -7.79 -17.02
N LEU A 101 -9.59 -8.10 -16.99
CA LEU A 101 -8.84 -8.45 -18.19
C LEU A 101 -9.28 -9.79 -18.79
N ARG A 102 -9.58 -10.76 -17.92
CA ARG A 102 -10.18 -12.03 -18.33
C ARG A 102 -11.52 -11.83 -19.03
N TYR A 103 -12.39 -11.00 -18.46
CA TYR A 103 -13.69 -10.67 -19.05
C TYR A 103 -13.51 -9.99 -20.41
N GLN A 104 -12.64 -8.97 -20.50
CA GLN A 104 -12.35 -8.26 -21.76
C GLN A 104 -11.96 -9.21 -22.89
N LEU A 105 -11.08 -10.19 -22.63
CA LEU A 105 -10.61 -11.14 -23.65
C LEU A 105 -11.68 -12.16 -24.05
N LEU A 106 -12.50 -12.62 -23.10
CA LEU A 106 -13.53 -13.64 -23.34
C LEU A 106 -14.86 -13.06 -23.85
N SER A 107 -15.10 -11.77 -23.63
CA SER A 107 -16.31 -11.06 -24.11
C SER A 107 -16.16 -10.48 -25.51
N SER A 108 -15.04 -10.73 -26.19
CA SER A 108 -14.91 -10.38 -27.60
C SER A 108 -15.89 -11.19 -28.44
N ARG A 109 -16.46 -10.58 -29.49
CA ARG A 109 -17.43 -11.25 -30.39
C ARG A 109 -16.83 -12.44 -31.15
N GLU A 110 -15.51 -12.59 -31.10
CA GLU A 110 -14.72 -13.62 -31.77
C GLU A 110 -13.97 -14.47 -30.74
N ALA A 111 -14.45 -14.62 -29.50
CA ALA A 111 -13.78 -15.46 -28.53
C ALA A 111 -13.82 -16.93 -28.96
N HIS A 112 -12.71 -17.41 -29.52
CA HIS A 112 -12.47 -18.80 -29.89
C HIS A 112 -11.03 -19.19 -29.54
N CYS A 113 -10.76 -20.48 -29.47
CA CYS A 113 -9.40 -20.99 -29.32
C CYS A 113 -8.58 -20.59 -30.55
N VAL A 114 -7.54 -19.79 -30.36
CA VAL A 114 -6.69 -19.33 -31.48
C VAL A 114 -5.88 -20.47 -32.15
N LEU A 115 -5.83 -21.67 -31.54
CA LEU A 115 -5.10 -22.81 -32.08
C LEU A 115 -5.98 -23.77 -32.89
N CYS A 116 -7.21 -24.03 -32.46
CA CYS A 116 -8.08 -25.03 -33.10
C CYS A 116 -9.44 -24.50 -33.55
N GLY A 117 -9.77 -23.24 -33.25
CA GLY A 117 -11.06 -22.64 -33.60
C GLY A 117 -12.22 -22.98 -32.67
N ALA A 118 -12.03 -23.84 -31.65
CA ALA A 118 -13.08 -24.23 -30.72
C ALA A 118 -13.72 -23.01 -30.03
N THR A 119 -15.04 -23.01 -29.97
CA THR A 119 -15.85 -21.97 -29.35
C THR A 119 -16.26 -22.37 -27.93
N ALA A 120 -16.97 -21.49 -27.22
CA ALA A 120 -17.53 -21.79 -25.90
C ALA A 120 -18.61 -22.90 -25.94
N GLN A 121 -19.14 -23.22 -27.13
CA GLN A 121 -20.05 -24.34 -27.36
C GLN A 121 -19.30 -25.69 -27.43
N ASP A 122 -18.03 -25.68 -27.85
CA ASP A 122 -17.23 -26.89 -28.05
C ASP A 122 -16.44 -27.27 -26.79
N ASP A 123 -15.86 -26.28 -26.09
CA ASP A 123 -15.04 -26.49 -24.88
C ASP A 123 -14.97 -25.21 -24.02
N GLN A 124 -14.52 -25.34 -22.78
CA GLN A 124 -14.28 -24.19 -21.91
C GLN A 124 -13.11 -23.34 -22.43
N LEU A 125 -13.38 -22.07 -22.71
CA LEU A 125 -12.36 -21.09 -23.07
C LEU A 125 -11.64 -20.56 -21.82
N VAL A 126 -10.31 -20.49 -21.92
CA VAL A 126 -9.41 -19.97 -20.90
C VAL A 126 -8.46 -18.94 -21.51
N VAL A 127 -7.99 -18.02 -20.67
CA VAL A 127 -6.93 -17.08 -21.07
C VAL A 127 -5.58 -17.68 -20.68
N ASP A 128 -4.70 -17.83 -21.65
CA ASP A 128 -3.35 -18.39 -21.53
C ASP A 128 -2.30 -17.33 -21.90
N HIS A 129 -1.11 -17.47 -21.31
CA HIS A 129 0.05 -16.65 -21.66
C HIS A 129 0.80 -17.28 -22.84
N ILE A 130 1.04 -16.47 -23.89
CA ILE A 130 1.85 -16.88 -25.05
C ILE A 130 3.26 -17.23 -24.59
N ILE A 131 3.90 -16.31 -23.86
CA ILE A 131 5.15 -16.55 -23.12
C ILE A 131 4.77 -16.93 -21.69
N PRO A 132 5.09 -18.13 -21.19
CA PRO A 132 4.78 -18.51 -19.82
C PRO A 132 5.36 -17.54 -18.78
N VAL A 133 4.63 -17.33 -17.68
CA VAL A 133 5.11 -16.48 -16.57
C VAL A 133 6.49 -16.92 -16.05
N VAL A 134 6.75 -18.23 -16.02
CA VAL A 134 8.05 -18.79 -15.59
C VAL A 134 9.20 -18.41 -16.53
N ARG A 135 8.91 -18.02 -17.78
CA ARG A 135 9.87 -17.53 -18.78
C ARG A 135 9.79 -16.00 -18.97
N GLY A 136 9.21 -15.28 -18.00
CA GLY A 136 9.12 -13.82 -18.01
C GLY A 136 7.88 -13.24 -18.69
N GLY A 137 6.87 -14.06 -18.98
CA GLY A 137 5.61 -13.57 -19.55
C GLY A 137 4.86 -12.58 -18.66
N THR A 138 4.36 -11.50 -19.27
CA THR A 138 3.58 -10.45 -18.61
C THR A 138 2.06 -10.67 -18.78
N ASN A 139 1.25 -9.93 -18.02
CA ASN A 139 -0.21 -9.88 -18.21
C ASN A 139 -0.63 -8.83 -19.25
N ASP A 140 0.27 -8.38 -20.12
CA ASP A 140 -0.09 -7.46 -21.19
C ASP A 140 -0.97 -8.18 -22.20
N ILE A 141 -1.96 -7.49 -22.76
CA ILE A 141 -2.90 -8.06 -23.74
C ILE A 141 -2.16 -8.74 -24.90
N SER A 142 -1.02 -8.20 -25.33
CA SER A 142 -0.17 -8.76 -26.40
C SER A 142 0.44 -10.13 -26.06
N ASN A 143 0.55 -10.47 -24.77
CA ASN A 143 1.04 -11.77 -24.31
C ASN A 143 -0.09 -12.72 -23.89
N LEU A 144 -1.35 -12.32 -24.05
CA LEU A 144 -2.50 -13.14 -23.67
C LEU A 144 -3.24 -13.61 -24.92
N ARG A 145 -3.76 -14.84 -24.84
CA ARG A 145 -4.60 -15.42 -25.89
C ARG A 145 -5.72 -16.27 -25.30
N VAL A 146 -6.75 -16.51 -26.09
CA VAL A 146 -7.84 -17.41 -25.74
C VAL A 146 -7.54 -18.80 -26.29
N LEU A 147 -7.56 -19.81 -25.42
CA LEU A 147 -7.43 -21.22 -25.77
C LEU A 147 -8.62 -22.01 -25.23
N CYS A 148 -8.98 -23.11 -25.88
CA CYS A 148 -9.82 -24.12 -25.25
C CYS A 148 -9.02 -24.89 -24.19
N ARG A 149 -9.72 -25.56 -23.26
CA ARG A 149 -9.11 -26.36 -22.20
C ARG A 149 -8.19 -27.44 -22.78
N ALA A 150 -8.62 -28.12 -23.84
CA ALA A 150 -7.82 -29.16 -24.49
C ALA A 150 -6.47 -28.63 -25.02
N CYS A 151 -6.48 -27.54 -25.80
CA CYS A 151 -5.26 -26.93 -26.33
C CYS A 151 -4.38 -26.34 -25.23
N ASN A 152 -4.97 -25.71 -24.22
CA ASN A 152 -4.22 -25.18 -23.07
C ASN A 152 -3.50 -26.30 -22.30
N HIS A 153 -4.17 -27.43 -22.09
CA HIS A 153 -3.55 -28.59 -21.45
C HIS A 153 -2.43 -29.19 -22.30
N GLY A 154 -2.64 -29.33 -23.62
CA GLY A 154 -1.61 -29.80 -24.55
C GLY A 154 -0.36 -28.91 -24.54
N LYS A 155 -0.54 -27.59 -24.51
CA LYS A 155 0.57 -26.63 -24.35
C LYS A 155 1.35 -26.89 -23.07
N MET A 156 0.66 -27.05 -21.92
CA MET A 156 1.33 -27.29 -20.65
C MET A 156 2.21 -28.55 -20.68
N ILE A 157 1.72 -29.65 -21.27
CA ILE A 157 2.50 -30.89 -21.43
C ILE A 157 3.73 -30.62 -22.30
N TYR A 158 3.52 -30.05 -23.50
CA TYR A 158 4.60 -29.76 -24.44
C TYR A 158 5.66 -28.81 -23.89
N GLU A 159 5.28 -27.84 -23.07
CA GLU A 159 6.20 -26.89 -22.44
C GLU A 159 7.00 -27.50 -21.28
N ASN A 160 6.45 -28.51 -20.59
CA ASN A 160 7.13 -29.22 -19.50
C ASN A 160 8.10 -30.29 -20.00
N GLU A 161 7.88 -30.81 -21.20
CA GLU A 161 8.75 -31.81 -21.85
C GLU A 161 9.95 -31.17 -22.60
N LYS A 162 10.01 -29.84 -22.66
CA LYS A 162 11.11 -29.04 -23.25
C LYS A 162 12.01 -28.42 -22.20
#